data_AF-I3D0U2-F1
#
_entry.id   AF-I3D0U2-F1
#
_cell.length_a   1.000
_cell.length_b   1.000
_cell.length_c   1.000
_cell.angle_alpha   90.00
_cell.angle_beta   90.00
_cell.angle_gamma   90.00
#
_symmetry.space_group_name_H-M   'P 1'
#
loop_
_entity.id
_entity.type
_entity.pdbx_description
1 polymer ?
#
loop_
_entity_poly.entity_id
_entity_poly.type
_entity_poly.pdbx_seq_one_letter_code
_entity_poly.pdbx_strand_id
1 'polypeptide(L)'
;MKKQLNIRIFTILLIITLVSISTSFNSMAFAHFDHLPHNNGGGDQIGRYYVNQALEPEYAKPGEPTHIEFSIQDDDGNDVQNVETAVEIYDAITGQRIELFPWEFHPTGDFEVHYTFEKKGNYLLVISLADEGSSQEHVIPPRSILSSSYNCDCERVVFNISITPNIGTVWDSVMSAGILLPLIVFGSVLSMHFLNLRKNQNQPKNPEVIKYLIVFLAVAGGIIHLGVYADHGSLRLEYSVFLLAAAATQVAFGTFYVLMTVVQPITKSRQSVLSYYNKTVILNIIGFVGTAVLLGLYLYVVIFPPPLSPDNKPEELELDGIFSKSVEFATVIGIIYLMQYEKKKKNVLLNSIPSK
;
A
#
# COMPACT_ATOMS: atom_id res chain seq x y z
N MET A 1 -32.79 -23.90 -8.84
CA MET A 1 -32.56 -22.59 -9.52
C MET A 1 -31.74 -21.58 -8.70
N LYS A 2 -32.14 -21.15 -7.49
CA LYS A 2 -31.38 -20.15 -6.68
C LYS A 2 -29.88 -20.43 -6.50
N LYS A 3 -29.49 -21.71 -6.44
CA LYS A 3 -28.11 -22.15 -6.19
C LYS A 3 -27.15 -22.00 -7.38
N GLN A 4 -27.67 -22.16 -8.61
CA GLN A 4 -26.90 -21.93 -9.83
C GLN A 4 -26.78 -20.43 -10.14
N LEU A 5 -27.77 -19.65 -9.70
CA LEU A 5 -27.76 -18.20 -9.84
C LEU A 5 -26.64 -17.57 -9.01
N ASN A 6 -26.44 -18.01 -7.77
CA ASN A 6 -25.38 -17.48 -6.89
C ASN A 6 -23.96 -17.81 -7.39
N ILE A 7 -23.76 -18.99 -7.98
CA ILE A 7 -22.45 -19.36 -8.55
C ILE A 7 -22.16 -18.53 -9.80
N ARG A 8 -23.16 -18.32 -10.68
CA ARG A 8 -22.99 -17.48 -11.88
C ARG A 8 -22.72 -16.02 -11.54
N ILE A 9 -23.44 -15.46 -10.57
CA ILE A 9 -23.21 -14.10 -10.08
C ILE A 9 -21.79 -13.95 -9.56
N PHE A 10 -21.31 -14.92 -8.77
CA PHE A 10 -19.96 -14.90 -8.23
C PHE A 10 -18.87 -15.03 -9.31
N THR A 11 -19.03 -15.90 -10.30
CA THR A 11 -18.08 -16.02 -11.42
C THR A 11 -18.06 -14.76 -12.29
N ILE A 12 -19.21 -14.10 -12.49
CA ILE A 12 -19.29 -12.83 -13.21
C ILE A 12 -18.58 -11.73 -12.43
N LEU A 13 -18.80 -11.64 -11.11
CA LEU A 13 -18.09 -10.69 -10.24
C LEU A 13 -16.56 -10.87 -10.27
N LEU A 14 -16.08 -12.13 -10.29
CA LEU A 14 -14.66 -12.46 -10.39
C LEU A 14 -14.06 -12.06 -11.75
N ILE A 15 -14.79 -12.26 -12.85
CA ILE A 15 -14.34 -11.86 -14.18
C ILE A 15 -14.34 -10.34 -14.33
N ILE A 16 -15.35 -9.64 -13.78
CA ILE A 16 -15.40 -8.17 -13.76
C ILE A 16 -14.21 -7.61 -12.97
N THR A 17 -13.89 -8.18 -11.81
CA THR A 17 -12.70 -7.76 -11.04
C THR A 17 -11.40 -7.99 -11.80
N LEU A 18 -11.24 -9.13 -12.49
CA LEU A 18 -10.06 -9.40 -13.31
C LEU A 18 -9.93 -8.48 -14.54
N VAL A 19 -11.03 -8.06 -15.15
CA VAL A 19 -11.02 -7.16 -16.32
C VAL A 19 -10.81 -5.71 -15.90
N SER A 20 -11.35 -5.26 -14.76
CA SER A 20 -11.16 -3.89 -14.27
C SER A 20 -9.72 -3.58 -13.85
N ILE A 21 -8.92 -4.59 -13.45
CA ILE A 21 -7.48 -4.44 -13.17
C ILE A 21 -6.69 -4.00 -14.42
N SER A 22 -7.22 -4.24 -15.62
CA SER A 22 -6.50 -3.96 -16.88
C SER A 22 -6.75 -2.56 -17.48
N THR A 23 -7.51 -1.67 -16.83
CA THR A 23 -7.97 -0.40 -17.43
C THR A 23 -7.56 0.89 -16.72
N SER A 24 -6.68 0.87 -15.72
CA SER A 24 -6.30 2.09 -14.99
C SER A 24 -5.01 2.72 -15.53
N PHE A 25 -5.13 3.63 -16.49
CA PHE A 25 -4.11 4.63 -16.77
C PHE A 25 -4.78 5.96 -17.10
N ASN A 26 -4.21 7.04 -16.57
CA ASN A 26 -4.50 8.47 -16.76
C ASN A 26 -5.42 9.13 -15.73
N SER A 27 -4.82 9.60 -14.64
CA SER A 27 -5.18 10.88 -14.02
C SER A 27 -4.04 11.88 -14.29
N MET A 28 -4.41 13.13 -14.60
CA MET A 28 -3.48 14.27 -14.62
C MET A 28 -3.25 14.71 -13.18
N ALA A 29 -1.99 14.84 -12.76
CA ALA A 29 -1.62 15.35 -11.44
C ALA A 29 -1.40 16.87 -11.46
N PHE A 30 -1.75 17.52 -10.34
CA PHE A 30 -1.26 18.84 -9.95
C PHE A 30 -0.07 18.61 -9.01
N ALA A 31 0.90 19.54 -8.98
CA ALA A 31 2.22 19.43 -8.35
C ALA A 31 2.27 19.32 -6.80
N HIS A 32 1.20 18.83 -6.14
CA HIS A 32 1.27 18.39 -4.76
C HIS A 32 1.56 16.87 -4.76
N PHE A 33 2.48 16.40 -3.92
CA PHE A 33 2.79 14.97 -3.87
C PHE A 33 1.62 14.17 -3.31
N ASP A 34 0.90 13.44 -4.17
CA ASP A 34 -0.10 12.47 -3.72
C ASP A 34 0.53 11.35 -2.85
N HIS A 35 1.83 11.08 -3.03
CA HIS A 35 2.71 10.27 -2.17
C HIS A 35 4.19 10.57 -2.47
N LEU A 36 5.11 10.36 -1.53
CA LEU A 36 6.53 10.29 -1.94
C LEU A 36 6.73 9.04 -2.79
N PRO A 37 7.35 9.14 -3.98
CA PRO A 37 7.59 7.97 -4.80
C PRO A 37 8.55 6.99 -4.12
N HIS A 38 8.34 5.71 -4.38
CA HIS A 38 9.19 4.59 -3.95
C HIS A 38 10.58 4.66 -4.55
N ASN A 39 10.69 5.23 -5.74
CA ASN A 39 11.94 5.38 -6.47
C ASN A 39 12.18 6.84 -6.86
N ASN A 40 13.43 7.29 -6.68
CA ASN A 40 13.83 8.68 -6.95
C ASN A 40 12.98 9.75 -6.22
N GLY A 41 12.34 9.36 -5.13
CA GLY A 41 11.72 10.22 -4.14
C GLY A 41 12.62 10.40 -2.91
N GLY A 42 12.60 11.58 -2.32
CA GLY A 42 13.36 11.87 -1.12
C GLY A 42 12.79 13.06 -0.35
N GLY A 43 13.05 13.08 0.95
CA GLY A 43 12.71 14.19 1.83
C GLY A 43 13.88 14.48 2.76
N ASP A 44 14.29 15.74 2.89
CA ASP A 44 15.39 16.13 3.78
C ASP A 44 15.23 17.58 4.26
N GLN A 45 15.81 17.87 5.43
CA GLN A 45 15.67 19.15 6.11
C GLN A 45 16.66 20.18 5.54
N ILE A 46 16.16 21.38 5.24
CA ILE A 46 16.93 22.54 4.82
C ILE A 46 16.64 23.69 5.80
N GLY A 47 17.52 23.86 6.79
CA GLY A 47 17.34 24.79 7.90
C GLY A 47 16.03 24.58 8.65
N ARG A 48 15.09 25.52 8.48
CA ARG A 48 13.75 25.49 9.12
C ARG A 48 12.64 24.87 8.25
N TYR A 49 13.01 24.35 7.09
CA TYR A 49 12.07 23.79 6.13
C TYR A 49 12.38 22.32 5.88
N TYR A 50 11.37 21.60 5.42
CA TYR A 50 11.49 20.24 4.92
C TYR A 50 11.24 20.23 3.41
N VAL A 51 12.17 19.67 2.63
CA VAL A 51 12.03 19.62 1.18
C VAL A 51 11.79 18.19 0.76
N ASN A 52 10.67 17.98 0.09
CA ASN A 52 10.34 16.76 -0.62
C ASN A 52 10.70 16.92 -2.10
N GLN A 53 11.14 15.83 -2.71
CA GLN A 53 11.49 15.75 -4.12
C GLN A 53 10.97 14.44 -4.71
N ALA A 54 10.47 14.52 -5.94
CA ALA A 54 10.04 13.38 -6.75
C ALA A 54 10.47 13.55 -8.21
N LEU A 55 10.37 12.46 -8.99
CA LEU A 55 10.40 12.50 -10.44
C LEU A 55 9.04 12.07 -10.98
N GLU A 56 8.61 12.66 -12.07
CA GLU A 56 7.46 12.19 -12.84
C GLU A 56 7.86 12.03 -14.33
N PRO A 57 7.80 10.80 -14.88
CA PRO A 57 7.37 9.57 -14.21
C PRO A 57 8.35 9.11 -13.13
N GLU A 58 7.84 8.52 -12.04
CA GLU A 58 8.61 7.94 -10.92
C GLU A 58 9.77 7.04 -11.40
N TYR A 59 9.51 6.25 -12.44
CA TYR A 59 10.48 5.39 -13.10
C TYR A 59 11.04 6.04 -14.38
N ALA A 60 11.62 7.23 -14.23
CA ALA A 60 12.25 7.98 -15.31
C ALA A 60 13.27 7.14 -16.10
N LYS A 61 13.14 7.16 -17.43
CA LYS A 61 13.99 6.40 -18.35
C LYS A 61 14.95 7.30 -19.11
N PRO A 62 16.12 6.76 -19.52
CA PRO A 62 17.05 7.52 -20.34
C PRO A 62 16.42 7.97 -21.67
N GLY A 63 16.51 9.25 -21.98
CA GLY A 63 16.03 9.87 -23.22
C GLY A 63 14.51 10.11 -23.27
N GLU A 64 13.79 9.87 -22.19
CA GLU A 64 12.36 10.19 -22.08
C GLU A 64 12.18 11.49 -21.25
N PRO A 65 11.20 12.34 -21.58
CA PRO A 65 10.90 13.54 -20.80
C PRO A 65 10.61 13.19 -19.34
N THR A 66 11.17 13.97 -18.42
CA THR A 66 10.92 13.86 -16.99
C THR A 66 10.75 15.27 -16.44
N HIS A 67 9.87 15.43 -15.46
CA HIS A 67 9.89 16.60 -14.59
C HIS A 67 10.31 16.17 -13.19
N ILE A 68 11.05 17.07 -12.54
CA ILE A 68 11.50 16.95 -11.18
C ILE A 68 10.60 17.88 -10.38
N GLU A 69 9.84 17.31 -9.49
CA GLU A 69 8.90 18.03 -8.64
C GLU A 69 9.55 18.26 -7.27
N PHE A 70 9.22 19.40 -6.67
CA PHE A 70 9.65 19.77 -5.34
C PHE A 70 8.46 20.28 -4.55
N SER A 71 8.44 19.99 -3.25
CA SER A 71 7.51 20.57 -2.28
C SER A 71 8.29 20.99 -1.04
N ILE A 72 8.22 22.28 -0.70
CA ILE A 72 8.93 22.88 0.44
C ILE A 72 7.91 23.22 1.51
N GLN A 73 8.06 22.60 2.68
CA GLN A 73 7.12 22.67 3.79
C GLN A 73 7.78 23.25 5.05
N ASP A 74 6.97 23.88 5.91
CA ASP A 74 7.38 24.27 7.26
C ASP A 74 7.35 23.09 8.24
N ASP A 75 7.78 23.32 9.49
CA ASP A 75 7.80 22.29 10.56
C ASP A 75 6.41 21.70 10.88
N ASP A 76 5.34 22.40 10.52
CA ASP A 76 3.94 21.98 10.71
C ASP A 76 3.38 21.26 9.46
N GLY A 77 4.17 21.11 8.40
CA GLY A 77 3.79 20.45 7.15
C GLY A 77 2.97 21.31 6.20
N ASN A 78 2.96 22.64 6.37
CA ASN A 78 2.29 23.56 5.45
C ASN A 78 3.23 24.02 4.33
N ASP A 79 2.69 24.20 3.13
CA ASP A 79 3.47 24.70 1.99
C ASP A 79 3.95 26.13 2.22
N VAL A 80 5.25 26.32 2.07
CA VAL A 80 5.89 27.63 2.20
C VAL A 80 5.48 28.51 1.02
N GLN A 81 5.38 29.82 1.23
CA GLN A 81 5.02 30.77 0.19
C GLN A 81 6.20 31.69 -0.14
N ASN A 82 6.27 32.14 -1.39
CA ASN A 82 7.25 33.10 -1.90
C ASN A 82 8.70 32.65 -1.69
N VAL A 83 9.06 31.50 -2.25
CA VAL A 83 10.41 30.93 -2.15
C VAL A 83 11.23 31.30 -3.39
N GLU A 84 12.53 31.46 -3.22
CA GLU A 84 13.47 31.65 -4.33
C GLU A 84 14.44 30.46 -4.32
N THR A 85 14.48 29.70 -5.42
CA THR A 85 15.23 28.44 -5.48
C THR A 85 16.09 28.36 -6.73
N ALA A 86 17.16 27.57 -6.65
CA ALA A 86 17.95 27.16 -7.81
C ALA A 86 18.21 25.66 -7.76
N VAL A 87 18.20 25.01 -8.92
CA VAL A 87 18.32 23.56 -9.02
C VAL A 87 19.52 23.18 -9.89
N GLU A 88 20.33 22.25 -9.43
CA GLU A 88 21.49 21.75 -10.16
C GLU A 88 21.46 20.23 -10.27
N ILE A 89 21.88 19.71 -11.42
CA ILE A 89 22.00 18.27 -11.67
C ILE A 89 23.47 17.94 -11.88
N TYR A 90 23.99 16.99 -11.13
CA TYR A 90 25.36 16.50 -11.22
C TYR A 90 25.37 15.01 -11.59
N ASP A 91 26.36 14.60 -12.39
CA ASP A 91 26.66 13.19 -12.62
C ASP A 91 27.33 12.62 -11.35
N ALA A 92 26.77 11.58 -10.75
CA ALA A 92 27.26 11.08 -9.46
C ALA A 92 28.64 10.39 -9.56
N ILE A 93 29.07 9.97 -10.76
CA ILE A 93 30.34 9.26 -10.96
C ILE A 93 31.48 10.25 -11.20
N THR A 94 31.26 11.20 -12.11
CA THR A 94 32.25 12.19 -12.52
C THR A 94 32.26 13.42 -11.62
N GLY A 95 31.17 13.67 -10.88
CA GLY A 95 30.98 14.87 -10.07
C GLY A 95 30.80 16.14 -10.90
N GLN A 96 30.61 16.03 -12.22
CA GLN A 96 30.44 17.18 -13.10
C GLN A 96 29.00 17.68 -13.07
N ARG A 97 28.82 19.00 -13.01
CA ARG A 97 27.50 19.63 -13.19
C ARG A 97 27.07 19.44 -14.64
N ILE A 98 25.91 18.82 -14.82
CA ILE A 98 25.30 18.56 -16.11
C ILE A 98 24.35 19.71 -16.47
N GLU A 99 23.53 20.16 -15.51
CA GLU A 99 22.51 21.17 -15.73
C GLU A 99 22.42 22.15 -14.56
N LEU A 100 22.04 23.39 -14.85
CA LEU A 100 21.76 24.44 -13.87
C LEU A 100 20.47 25.16 -14.27
N PHE A 101 19.44 25.00 -13.44
CA PHE A 101 18.29 25.88 -13.40
C PHE A 101 18.65 27.06 -12.49
N PRO A 102 18.73 28.29 -13.04
CA PRO A 102 19.13 29.46 -12.28
C PRO A 102 18.08 29.80 -11.21
N TRP A 103 18.39 30.78 -10.37
CA TRP A 103 17.47 31.28 -9.36
C TRP A 103 16.15 31.73 -9.98
N GLU A 104 15.06 31.16 -9.49
CA GLU A 104 13.71 31.48 -9.89
C GLU A 104 12.83 31.70 -8.65
N PHE A 105 11.93 32.68 -8.76
CA PHE A 105 10.95 32.96 -7.73
C PHE A 105 9.71 32.11 -7.95
N HIS A 106 9.31 31.36 -6.91
CA HIS A 106 8.09 30.57 -6.91
C HIS A 106 7.11 31.12 -5.86
N PRO A 107 5.84 31.36 -6.25
CA PRO A 107 4.83 31.86 -5.31
C PRO A 107 4.52 30.85 -4.21
N THR A 108 4.71 29.56 -4.50
CA THR A 108 4.49 28.41 -3.61
C THR A 108 5.76 27.57 -3.49
N GLY A 109 5.90 26.82 -2.40
CA GLY A 109 6.96 25.84 -2.18
C GLY A 109 6.85 24.62 -3.09
N ASP A 110 5.71 24.45 -3.75
CA ASP A 110 5.45 23.45 -4.77
C ASP A 110 5.80 24.00 -6.16
N PHE A 111 6.76 23.37 -6.83
CA PHE A 111 7.19 23.74 -8.19
C PHE A 111 7.87 22.57 -8.91
N GLU A 112 8.04 22.71 -10.22
CA GLU A 112 8.61 21.67 -11.08
C GLU A 112 9.69 22.23 -12.02
N VAL A 113 10.68 21.40 -12.34
CA VAL A 113 11.66 21.67 -13.41
C VAL A 113 11.69 20.52 -14.40
N HIS A 114 11.75 20.84 -15.68
CA HIS A 114 11.74 19.85 -16.75
C HIS A 114 13.16 19.48 -17.17
N TYR A 115 13.48 18.19 -17.18
CA TYR A 115 14.80 17.70 -17.60
C TYR A 115 14.70 16.31 -18.25
N THR A 116 15.48 16.07 -19.32
CA THR A 116 15.58 14.75 -19.95
C THR A 116 16.94 14.14 -19.68
N PHE A 117 16.97 13.07 -18.88
CA PHE A 117 18.21 12.36 -18.57
C PHE A 117 18.69 11.55 -19.78
N GLU A 118 19.73 11.97 -20.48
CA GLU A 118 20.16 11.29 -21.71
C GLU A 118 20.73 9.89 -21.47
N LYS A 119 21.36 9.66 -20.31
CA LYS A 119 22.09 8.42 -20.00
C LYS A 119 21.51 7.73 -18.78
N LYS A 120 21.63 6.40 -18.75
CA LYS A 120 21.43 5.65 -17.51
C LYS A 120 22.57 5.98 -16.54
N GLY A 121 22.24 6.12 -15.26
CA GLY A 121 23.23 6.48 -14.25
C GLY A 121 22.60 6.97 -12.97
N ASN A 122 23.45 7.23 -11.99
CA ASN A 122 23.06 7.93 -10.78
C ASN A 122 23.43 9.40 -10.94
N TYR A 123 22.55 10.26 -10.45
CA TYR A 123 22.72 11.71 -10.48
C TYR A 123 22.49 12.26 -9.07
N LEU A 124 23.11 13.40 -8.81
CA LEU A 124 22.92 14.17 -7.58
C LEU A 124 22.16 15.43 -7.96
N LEU A 125 21.00 15.60 -7.36
CA LEU A 125 20.16 16.77 -7.52
C LEU A 125 20.40 17.68 -6.33
N VAL A 126 20.70 18.94 -6.58
CA VAL A 126 20.94 19.93 -5.52
C VAL A 126 19.93 21.04 -5.66
N ILE A 127 19.10 21.22 -4.64
CA ILE A 127 18.25 22.40 -4.52
C ILE A 127 18.90 23.37 -3.54
N SER A 128 18.99 24.63 -3.95
CA SER A 128 19.41 25.74 -3.10
C SER A 128 18.19 26.61 -2.82
N LEU A 129 17.98 26.97 -1.55
CA LEU A 129 16.89 27.82 -1.10
C LEU A 129 17.48 29.10 -0.52
N ALA A 130 17.10 30.26 -1.05
CA ALA A 130 17.64 31.53 -0.62
C ALA A 130 17.23 31.87 0.82
N ASP A 131 18.14 32.49 1.57
CA ASP A 131 17.84 33.02 2.90
C ASP A 131 16.92 34.25 2.80
N GLU A 132 16.12 34.49 3.85
CA GLU A 132 15.26 35.67 3.92
C GLU A 132 16.07 36.98 3.76
N GLY A 133 15.75 37.76 2.72
CA GLY A 133 16.39 39.06 2.48
C GLY A 133 17.72 38.99 1.71
N SER A 134 18.03 37.84 1.11
CA SER A 134 19.19 37.71 0.23
C SER A 134 19.10 38.57 -1.05
N SER A 135 20.25 38.99 -1.59
CA SER A 135 20.33 39.77 -2.84
C SER A 135 20.36 38.87 -4.08
N GLN A 136 19.52 39.16 -5.08
CA GLN A 136 19.22 38.32 -6.25
C GLN A 136 20.41 37.90 -7.15
N GLU A 137 21.60 38.50 -7.05
CA GLU A 137 22.76 38.13 -7.90
C GLU A 137 23.60 37.01 -7.30
N HIS A 138 23.03 35.82 -7.23
CA HIS A 138 23.76 34.63 -6.79
C HIS A 138 24.40 33.91 -7.97
N VAL A 139 25.71 34.10 -8.15
CA VAL A 139 26.48 33.24 -9.07
C VAL A 139 26.68 31.88 -8.40
N ILE A 140 26.20 30.80 -9.02
CA ILE A 140 26.42 29.43 -8.54
C ILE A 140 27.58 28.79 -9.31
N PRO A 141 28.83 28.84 -8.80
CA PRO A 141 29.94 28.12 -9.41
C PRO A 141 29.79 26.60 -9.21
N PRO A 142 30.30 25.78 -10.15
CA PRO A 142 30.47 24.36 -9.91
C PRO A 142 31.33 24.12 -8.67
N ARG A 143 30.96 23.13 -7.84
CA ARG A 143 31.59 22.87 -6.54
C ARG A 143 31.82 21.39 -6.31
N SER A 144 32.80 21.05 -5.47
CA SER A 144 33.12 19.68 -5.09
C SER A 144 32.35 19.19 -3.85
N ILE A 145 31.83 20.10 -3.03
CA ILE A 145 31.00 19.78 -1.85
C ILE A 145 29.60 20.33 -2.11
N LEU A 146 28.70 19.46 -2.53
CA LEU A 146 27.38 19.87 -3.04
C LEU A 146 26.46 20.48 -1.97
N SER A 147 26.52 19.94 -0.75
CA SER A 147 25.75 20.40 0.41
C SER A 147 26.33 21.64 1.10
N SER A 148 27.49 22.15 0.66
CA SER A 148 28.10 23.31 1.31
C SER A 148 27.35 24.59 0.93
N SER A 149 26.92 25.35 1.93
CA SER A 149 26.44 26.73 1.79
C SER A 149 27.55 27.78 1.80
N TYR A 150 28.83 27.36 1.75
CA TYR A 150 29.94 28.31 1.74
C TYR A 150 29.88 29.20 0.49
N ASN A 151 29.90 30.53 0.68
CA ASN A 151 29.73 31.57 -0.35
C ASN A 151 28.33 31.64 -0.99
N CYS A 152 27.29 31.28 -0.25
CA CYS A 152 25.90 31.54 -0.65
C CYS A 152 25.09 31.95 0.58
N ASP A 153 24.26 32.96 0.43
CA ASP A 153 23.21 33.31 1.39
C ASP A 153 21.99 32.41 1.12
N CYS A 154 22.24 31.10 1.20
CA CYS A 154 21.28 30.06 0.91
C CYS A 154 21.63 28.77 1.62
N GLU A 155 20.61 27.97 1.91
CA GLU A 155 20.74 26.61 2.37
C GLU A 155 20.64 25.64 1.19
N ARG A 156 21.17 24.42 1.37
CA ARG A 156 21.23 23.42 0.31
C ARG A 156 20.92 22.03 0.81
N VAL A 157 20.26 21.25 -0.03
CA VAL A 157 20.06 19.83 0.18
C VAL A 157 20.32 19.04 -1.09
N VAL A 158 20.77 17.78 -0.91
CA VAL A 158 21.23 16.93 -2.01
C VAL A 158 20.41 15.65 -2.04
N PHE A 159 19.73 15.41 -3.15
CA PHE A 159 18.99 14.19 -3.41
C PHE A 159 19.75 13.28 -4.37
N ASN A 160 19.64 11.97 -4.14
CA ASN A 160 20.19 10.94 -5.02
C ASN A 160 19.08 10.43 -5.93
N ILE A 161 19.29 10.49 -7.24
CA ILE A 161 18.36 9.91 -8.21
C ILE A 161 19.09 8.90 -9.09
N SER A 162 18.37 7.86 -9.50
CA SER A 162 18.86 6.76 -10.32
C SER A 162 17.97 6.56 -11.54
N ILE A 163 18.56 6.76 -12.72
CA ILE A 163 17.86 6.66 -14.00
C ILE A 163 18.25 5.33 -14.65
N THR A 164 17.24 4.47 -14.83
CA THR A 164 17.44 3.15 -15.43
C THR A 164 16.24 2.77 -16.30
N PRO A 165 16.45 2.03 -17.40
CA PRO A 165 15.37 1.78 -18.38
C PRO A 165 14.28 0.83 -17.87
N ASN A 166 14.60 -0.06 -16.92
CA ASN A 166 13.75 -1.21 -16.58
C ASN A 166 13.32 -1.26 -15.11
N ILE A 167 13.66 -0.27 -14.27
CA ILE A 167 13.39 -0.37 -12.83
C ILE A 167 11.90 -0.45 -12.53
N GLY A 168 11.05 0.33 -13.22
CA GLY A 168 9.59 0.24 -13.06
C GLY A 168 9.07 -1.15 -13.39
N THR A 169 9.50 -1.73 -14.51
CA THR A 169 9.12 -3.11 -14.86
C THR A 169 9.60 -4.15 -13.84
N VAL A 170 10.80 -3.97 -13.28
CA VAL A 170 11.31 -4.84 -12.21
C VAL A 170 10.46 -4.69 -10.95
N TRP A 171 10.18 -3.46 -10.54
CA TRP A 171 9.32 -3.15 -9.39
C TRP A 171 7.94 -3.79 -9.55
N ASP A 172 7.24 -3.51 -10.64
CA ASP A 172 5.92 -4.04 -10.95
C ASP A 172 5.90 -5.57 -10.93
N SER A 173 6.95 -6.18 -11.51
CA SER A 173 7.08 -7.64 -11.55
C SER A 173 7.30 -8.23 -10.16
N VAL A 174 8.15 -7.59 -9.34
CA VAL A 174 8.45 -8.05 -7.97
C VAL A 174 7.24 -7.86 -7.06
N MET A 175 6.56 -6.70 -7.12
CA MET A 175 5.33 -6.45 -6.37
C MET A 175 4.22 -7.42 -6.78
N SER A 176 3.99 -7.58 -8.09
CA SER A 176 3.01 -8.54 -8.60
C SER A 176 3.33 -9.96 -8.16
N ALA A 177 4.60 -10.38 -8.22
CA ALA A 177 5.01 -11.71 -7.75
C ALA A 177 4.84 -11.85 -6.23
N GLY A 178 5.18 -10.81 -5.46
CA GLY A 178 5.04 -10.75 -4.01
C GLY A 178 3.58 -10.91 -3.56
N ILE A 179 2.63 -10.39 -4.34
CA ILE A 179 1.19 -10.55 -4.09
C ILE A 179 0.67 -11.89 -4.62
N LEU A 180 0.94 -12.21 -5.89
CA LEU A 180 0.35 -13.37 -6.57
C LEU A 180 0.89 -14.71 -6.08
N LEU A 181 2.19 -14.81 -5.78
CA LEU A 181 2.80 -16.09 -5.43
C LEU A 181 2.25 -16.65 -4.09
N PRO A 182 2.15 -15.87 -3.00
CA PRO A 182 1.52 -16.34 -1.76
C PRO A 182 0.04 -16.70 -1.97
N LEU A 183 -0.70 -15.94 -2.77
CA LEU A 183 -2.11 -16.24 -3.09
C LEU A 183 -2.25 -17.57 -3.84
N ILE A 184 -1.39 -17.82 -4.84
CA ILE A 184 -1.40 -19.07 -5.61
C ILE A 184 -1.05 -20.24 -4.70
N VAL A 185 -0.01 -20.12 -3.86
CA VAL A 185 0.41 -21.19 -2.95
C VAL A 185 -0.70 -21.48 -1.93
N PHE A 186 -1.22 -20.45 -1.27
CA PHE A 186 -2.26 -20.59 -0.24
C PHE A 186 -3.58 -21.12 -0.83
N GLY A 187 -4.00 -20.55 -1.97
CA GLY A 187 -5.18 -21.00 -2.71
C GLY A 187 -5.05 -22.43 -3.21
N SER A 188 -3.86 -22.84 -3.65
CA SER A 188 -3.58 -24.22 -4.07
C SER A 188 -3.67 -25.20 -2.91
N VAL A 189 -3.05 -24.89 -1.76
CA VAL A 189 -3.12 -25.72 -0.56
C VAL A 189 -4.57 -25.88 -0.08
N LEU A 190 -5.31 -24.78 0.00
CA LEU A 190 -6.74 -24.78 0.35
C LEU A 190 -7.56 -25.63 -0.62
N SER A 191 -7.33 -25.47 -1.92
CA SER A 191 -8.04 -26.20 -2.98
C SER A 191 -7.74 -27.70 -2.93
N MET A 192 -6.47 -28.09 -2.80
CA MET A 192 -6.07 -29.49 -2.67
C MET A 192 -6.68 -30.12 -1.42
N HIS A 193 -6.64 -29.43 -0.28
CA HIS A 193 -7.24 -29.92 0.95
C HIS A 193 -8.76 -30.09 0.82
N PHE A 194 -9.44 -29.11 0.22
CA PHE A 194 -10.87 -29.20 -0.05
C PHE A 194 -11.23 -30.38 -0.97
N LEU A 195 -10.46 -30.59 -2.05
CA LEU A 195 -10.67 -31.71 -2.98
C LEU A 195 -10.45 -33.07 -2.29
N ASN A 196 -9.45 -33.18 -1.43
CA ASN A 196 -9.19 -34.40 -0.65
C ASN A 196 -10.34 -34.71 0.33
N LEU A 197 -10.86 -33.71 1.04
CA LEU A 197 -12.04 -33.86 1.90
C LEU A 197 -13.27 -34.33 1.11
N ARG A 198 -13.48 -33.76 -0.08
CA ARG A 198 -14.59 -34.12 -0.96
C ARG A 198 -14.50 -35.58 -1.41
N LYS A 199 -13.30 -36.07 -1.74
CA LYS A 199 -13.09 -37.46 -2.15
C LYS A 199 -13.36 -38.45 -1.02
N ASN A 200 -13.01 -38.08 0.22
CA ASN A 200 -12.97 -39.03 1.35
C ASN A 200 -14.21 -39.02 2.25
N GLN A 201 -15.00 -37.96 2.33
CA GLN A 201 -15.97 -37.80 3.43
C GLN A 201 -17.44 -37.59 3.03
N ASN A 202 -17.83 -37.64 1.74
CA ASN A 202 -19.23 -37.44 1.29
C ASN A 202 -19.94 -36.23 1.96
N GLN A 203 -19.18 -35.19 2.33
CA GLN A 203 -19.71 -34.07 3.11
C GLN A 203 -20.55 -33.09 2.26
N PRO A 204 -21.54 -32.41 2.87
CA PRO A 204 -22.42 -31.49 2.17
C PRO A 204 -21.68 -30.28 1.59
N LYS A 205 -21.97 -30.01 0.31
CA LYS A 205 -21.22 -29.16 -0.63
C LYS A 205 -21.04 -27.67 -0.31
N ASN A 206 -21.82 -27.06 0.59
CA ASN A 206 -21.91 -25.59 0.65
C ASN A 206 -21.18 -24.91 1.82
N PRO A 207 -21.40 -25.30 3.09
CA PRO A 207 -20.88 -24.52 4.21
C PRO A 207 -19.36 -24.60 4.32
N GLU A 208 -18.77 -25.74 3.96
CA GLU A 208 -17.31 -25.88 3.89
C GLU A 208 -16.72 -25.05 2.73
N VAL A 209 -17.38 -24.92 1.58
CA VAL A 209 -16.89 -24.03 0.50
C VAL A 209 -16.84 -22.58 0.95
N ILE A 210 -17.91 -22.10 1.60
CA ILE A 210 -17.99 -20.73 2.12
C ILE A 210 -16.87 -20.48 3.14
N LYS A 211 -16.58 -21.46 4.00
CA LYS A 211 -15.47 -21.36 4.96
C LYS A 211 -14.11 -21.14 4.30
N TYR A 212 -13.77 -21.93 3.29
CA TYR A 212 -12.48 -21.81 2.61
C TYR A 212 -12.40 -20.50 1.84
N LEU A 213 -13.52 -20.04 1.26
CA LEU A 213 -13.60 -18.75 0.59
C LEU A 213 -13.32 -17.60 1.55
N ILE A 214 -13.95 -17.58 2.73
CA ILE A 214 -13.75 -16.50 3.72
C ILE A 214 -12.31 -16.45 4.21
N VAL A 215 -11.72 -17.62 4.47
CA VAL A 215 -10.32 -17.73 4.90
C VAL A 215 -9.37 -17.26 3.80
N PHE A 216 -9.66 -17.61 2.54
CA PHE A 216 -8.90 -17.11 1.39
C PHE A 216 -9.03 -15.59 1.23
N LEU A 217 -10.24 -15.04 1.32
CA LEU A 217 -10.49 -13.60 1.24
C LEU A 217 -9.75 -12.84 2.34
N ALA A 218 -9.73 -13.36 3.57
CA ALA A 218 -8.97 -12.73 4.65
C ALA A 218 -7.46 -12.70 4.36
N VAL A 219 -6.87 -13.82 3.93
CA VAL A 219 -5.44 -13.81 3.57
C VAL A 219 -5.17 -12.90 2.38
N ALA A 220 -6.08 -12.87 1.40
CA ALA A 220 -5.93 -12.02 0.23
C ALA A 220 -6.00 -10.53 0.56
N GLY A 221 -6.98 -10.10 1.35
CA GLY A 221 -7.04 -8.73 1.86
C GLY A 221 -5.76 -8.38 2.63
N GLY A 222 -5.27 -9.29 3.46
CA GLY A 222 -4.08 -9.05 4.26
C GLY A 222 -2.80 -8.89 3.42
N ILE A 223 -2.65 -9.68 2.36
CA ILE A 223 -1.53 -9.53 1.41
C ILE A 223 -1.65 -8.22 0.62
N ILE A 224 -2.85 -7.83 0.20
CA ILE A 224 -3.07 -6.55 -0.49
C ILE A 224 -2.66 -5.38 0.42
N HIS A 225 -3.05 -5.40 1.70
CA HIS A 225 -2.60 -4.38 2.66
C HIS A 225 -1.07 -4.35 2.83
N LEU A 226 -0.37 -5.48 2.74
CA LEU A 226 1.10 -5.50 2.71
C LEU A 226 1.69 -4.97 1.41
N GLY A 227 0.97 -5.01 0.30
CA GLY A 227 1.42 -4.39 -0.95
C GLY A 227 1.31 -2.87 -0.90
N VAL A 228 0.21 -2.37 -0.32
CA VAL A 228 -0.17 -0.95 -0.41
C VAL A 228 0.31 -0.11 0.79
N TYR A 229 0.76 -0.73 1.91
CA TYR A 229 1.18 0.04 3.08
C TYR A 229 2.38 0.96 2.82
N ALA A 230 3.27 0.56 1.92
CA ALA A 230 4.46 1.34 1.57
C ALA A 230 4.05 2.67 0.92
N ASP A 231 3.09 2.62 -0.01
CA ASP A 231 2.58 3.77 -0.77
C ASP A 231 2.01 4.84 0.15
N HIS A 232 1.39 4.43 1.26
CA HIS A 232 0.76 5.37 2.19
C HIS A 232 1.64 5.70 3.40
N GLY A 233 2.77 5.01 3.58
CA GLY A 233 3.71 5.25 4.67
C GLY A 233 4.57 6.48 4.50
N SER A 234 4.75 6.92 3.25
CA SER A 234 5.42 8.17 2.91
C SER A 234 4.61 9.42 3.27
N LEU A 235 3.29 9.30 3.33
CA LEU A 235 2.39 10.43 3.64
C LEU A 235 2.19 10.61 5.13
N ARG A 236 1.78 9.55 5.84
CA ARG A 236 1.59 9.54 7.29
C ARG A 236 1.91 8.18 7.89
N LEU A 237 2.86 8.16 8.82
CA LEU A 237 3.31 6.95 9.49
C LEU A 237 2.16 6.19 10.17
N GLU A 238 1.18 6.92 10.74
CA GLU A 238 0.03 6.35 11.42
C GLU A 238 -0.79 5.46 10.50
N TYR A 239 -1.06 5.92 9.27
CA TYR A 239 -1.85 5.18 8.30
C TYR A 239 -1.14 3.87 7.89
N SER A 240 0.17 3.96 7.68
CA SER A 240 1.05 2.82 7.42
C SER A 240 1.00 1.77 8.54
N VAL A 241 1.05 2.21 9.80
CA VAL A 241 0.93 1.33 10.99
C VAL A 241 -0.43 0.62 11.00
N PHE A 242 -1.52 1.33 10.67
CA PHE A 242 -2.84 0.73 10.61
C PHE A 242 -2.95 -0.33 9.51
N LEU A 243 -2.46 -0.04 8.30
CA LEU A 243 -2.42 -1.01 7.19
C LEU A 243 -1.54 -2.22 7.51
N LEU A 244 -0.42 -2.04 8.19
CA LEU A 244 0.43 -3.15 8.62
C LEU A 244 -0.27 -4.02 9.68
N ALA A 245 -0.93 -3.40 10.66
CA ALA A 245 -1.72 -4.11 11.66
C ALA A 245 -2.92 -4.87 11.04
N ALA A 246 -3.53 -4.26 10.02
CA ALA A 246 -4.56 -4.86 9.17
C ALA A 246 -4.10 -6.19 8.58
N ALA A 247 -3.00 -6.08 7.83
CA ALA A 247 -2.35 -7.16 7.13
C ALA A 247 -2.02 -8.29 8.10
N ALA A 248 -1.33 -7.96 9.19
CA ALA A 248 -0.92 -8.94 10.19
C ALA A 248 -2.11 -9.69 10.77
N THR A 249 -3.20 -8.97 11.12
CA THR A 249 -4.37 -9.57 11.74
C THR A 249 -5.13 -10.48 10.76
N GLN A 250 -5.33 -10.04 9.52
CA GLN A 250 -6.04 -10.81 8.49
C GLN A 250 -5.25 -12.04 8.03
N VAL A 251 -3.94 -11.90 7.77
CA VAL A 251 -3.06 -13.02 7.42
C VAL A 251 -2.97 -14.02 8.58
N ALA A 252 -2.79 -13.54 9.82
CA ALA A 252 -2.76 -14.41 11.00
C ALA A 252 -4.08 -15.15 11.18
N PHE A 253 -5.22 -14.45 11.12
CA PHE A 253 -6.55 -15.06 11.20
C PHE A 253 -6.69 -16.18 10.17
N GLY A 254 -6.45 -15.88 8.89
CA GLY A 254 -6.61 -16.85 7.82
C GLY A 254 -5.66 -18.05 7.97
N THR A 255 -4.37 -17.80 8.24
CA THR A 255 -3.35 -18.84 8.41
C THR A 255 -3.65 -19.77 9.58
N PHE A 256 -3.95 -19.22 10.77
CA PHE A 256 -4.28 -20.03 11.94
C PHE A 256 -5.58 -20.82 11.73
N TYR A 257 -6.56 -20.25 11.03
CA TYR A 257 -7.81 -20.94 10.72
C TYR A 257 -7.59 -22.15 9.80
N VAL A 258 -6.72 -22.03 8.79
CA VAL A 258 -6.30 -23.16 7.94
C VAL A 258 -5.56 -24.20 8.76
N LEU A 259 -4.55 -23.78 9.52
CA LEU A 259 -3.76 -24.71 10.35
C LEU A 259 -4.65 -25.51 11.29
N MET A 260 -5.63 -24.88 11.95
CA MET A 260 -6.57 -25.62 12.78
C MET A 260 -7.45 -26.59 11.98
N THR A 261 -7.88 -26.19 10.79
CA THR A 261 -8.75 -27.02 9.94
C THR A 261 -8.00 -28.23 9.36
N VAL A 262 -6.71 -28.07 9.05
CA VAL A 262 -5.86 -29.11 8.44
C VAL A 262 -5.22 -30.02 9.50
N VAL A 263 -4.71 -29.45 10.60
CA VAL A 263 -3.86 -30.16 11.57
C VAL A 263 -4.65 -30.77 12.73
N GLN A 264 -5.81 -30.22 13.10
CA GLN A 264 -6.62 -30.75 14.20
C GLN A 264 -7.84 -31.51 13.68
N PRO A 265 -7.71 -32.81 13.33
CA PRO A 265 -8.87 -33.63 13.08
C PRO A 265 -9.69 -33.72 14.38
N ILE A 266 -10.96 -33.32 14.31
CA ILE A 266 -11.88 -33.37 15.45
C ILE A 266 -12.00 -34.84 15.89
N THR A 267 -11.32 -35.21 16.98
CA THR A 267 -11.51 -36.53 17.59
C THR A 267 -12.92 -36.61 18.19
N LYS A 268 -13.51 -37.83 18.24
CA LYS A 268 -14.88 -38.08 18.74
C LYS A 268 -15.05 -37.89 20.27
N SER A 269 -14.17 -37.15 20.94
CA SER A 269 -14.32 -36.83 22.35
C SER A 269 -15.02 -35.50 22.55
N ARG A 270 -15.85 -35.39 23.59
CA ARG A 270 -16.59 -34.17 23.92
C ARG A 270 -15.64 -32.98 24.17
N GLN A 271 -14.52 -33.24 24.86
CA GLN A 271 -13.50 -32.24 25.19
C GLN A 271 -12.77 -31.71 23.94
N SER A 272 -12.49 -32.58 22.96
CA SER A 272 -11.91 -32.20 21.65
C SER A 272 -12.83 -31.23 20.90
N VAL A 273 -14.13 -31.54 20.82
CA VAL A 273 -15.13 -30.68 20.15
C VAL A 273 -15.21 -29.30 20.82
N LEU A 274 -15.21 -29.25 22.16
CA LEU A 274 -15.24 -27.99 22.92
C LEU A 274 -13.95 -27.19 22.76
N SER A 275 -12.79 -27.83 22.81
CA SER A 275 -11.49 -27.17 22.65
C SER A 275 -11.35 -26.57 21.26
N TYR A 276 -11.70 -27.32 20.20
CA TYR A 276 -11.72 -26.83 18.83
C TYR A 276 -12.65 -25.61 18.69
N TYR A 277 -13.88 -25.71 19.19
CA TYR A 277 -14.83 -24.60 19.12
C TYR A 277 -14.30 -23.35 19.83
N ASN A 278 -13.79 -23.46 21.06
CA ASN A 278 -13.28 -22.31 21.81
C ASN A 278 -12.12 -21.62 21.07
N LYS A 279 -11.20 -22.40 20.48
CA LYS A 279 -10.12 -21.85 19.65
C LYS A 279 -10.67 -21.14 18.40
N THR A 280 -11.66 -21.72 17.72
CA THR A 280 -12.26 -21.07 16.54
C THR A 280 -12.99 -19.77 16.90
N VAL A 281 -13.63 -19.70 18.07
CA VAL A 281 -14.28 -18.48 18.55
C VAL A 281 -13.25 -17.38 18.78
N ILE A 282 -12.15 -17.68 19.46
CA ILE A 282 -11.07 -16.72 19.72
C ILE A 282 -10.53 -16.19 18.39
N LEU A 283 -10.19 -17.08 17.45
CA LEU A 283 -9.67 -16.69 16.14
C LEU A 283 -10.68 -15.83 15.35
N ASN A 284 -11.94 -16.22 15.30
CA ASN A 284 -12.97 -15.44 14.61
C ASN A 284 -13.16 -14.06 15.24
N ILE A 285 -13.07 -13.92 16.57
CA ILE A 285 -13.17 -12.61 17.23
C ILE A 285 -11.98 -11.74 16.84
N ILE A 286 -10.76 -12.27 16.86
CA ILE A 286 -9.56 -11.53 16.45
C ILE A 286 -9.69 -11.09 14.99
N GLY A 287 -10.05 -12.00 14.08
CA GLY A 287 -10.27 -11.67 12.67
C GLY A 287 -11.38 -10.64 12.45
N PHE A 288 -12.48 -10.75 13.19
CA PHE A 288 -13.60 -9.80 13.13
C PHE A 288 -13.17 -8.41 13.58
N VAL A 289 -12.56 -8.30 14.77
CA VAL A 289 -12.12 -7.01 15.32
C VAL A 289 -11.10 -6.37 14.39
N GLY A 290 -10.09 -7.11 13.95
CA GLY A 290 -9.09 -6.60 13.00
C GLY A 290 -9.71 -6.06 11.72
N THR A 291 -10.61 -6.83 11.10
CA THR A 291 -11.24 -6.41 9.84
C THR A 291 -12.25 -5.27 10.03
N ALA A 292 -12.99 -5.25 11.14
CA ALA A 292 -13.97 -4.20 11.43
C ALA A 292 -13.32 -2.85 11.76
N VAL A 293 -12.18 -2.86 12.47
CA VAL A 293 -11.43 -1.63 12.76
C VAL A 293 -11.00 -0.95 11.46
N LEU A 294 -10.58 -1.70 10.45
CA LEU A 294 -10.14 -1.17 9.15
C LEU A 294 -11.26 -0.52 8.36
N LEU A 295 -12.42 -1.18 8.30
CA LEU A 295 -13.60 -0.60 7.71
C LEU A 295 -14.00 0.69 8.43
N GLY A 296 -13.90 0.70 9.77
CA GLY A 296 -14.17 1.88 10.58
C GLY A 296 -13.20 3.03 10.30
N LEU A 297 -11.91 2.73 10.21
CA LEU A 297 -10.87 3.73 9.89
C LEU A 297 -11.04 4.30 8.49
N TYR A 298 -11.32 3.46 7.49
CA TYR A 298 -11.58 3.93 6.14
C TYR A 298 -12.82 4.83 6.08
N LEU A 299 -13.93 4.40 6.70
CA LEU A 299 -15.13 5.24 6.80
C LEU A 299 -14.83 6.57 7.50
N TYR A 300 -13.96 6.56 8.51
CA TYR A 300 -13.54 7.78 9.19
C TYR A 300 -12.80 8.73 8.25
N VAL A 301 -11.81 8.23 7.49
CA VAL A 301 -10.99 9.04 6.57
C VAL A 301 -11.79 9.59 5.39
N VAL A 302 -12.79 8.85 4.90
CA VAL A 302 -13.69 9.29 3.82
C VAL A 302 -14.73 10.31 4.29
N ILE A 303 -15.24 10.19 5.53
CA ILE A 303 -16.36 11.03 6.01
C ILE A 303 -15.86 12.34 6.63
N PHE A 304 -14.76 12.28 7.36
CA PHE A 304 -14.21 13.45 8.04
C PHE A 304 -12.92 13.85 7.35
N PRO A 305 -12.68 15.14 7.06
CA PRO A 305 -11.33 15.62 6.80
C PRO A 305 -10.55 15.42 8.10
N PRO A 306 -9.63 14.44 8.20
CA PRO A 306 -9.01 14.10 9.47
C PRO A 306 -7.59 14.67 9.57
N PRO A 307 -6.99 14.68 10.77
CA PRO A 307 -5.53 14.77 10.95
C PRO A 307 -4.79 13.52 10.40
N LEU A 308 -5.38 12.78 9.47
CA LEU A 308 -4.92 11.50 8.92
C LEU A 308 -5.06 11.43 7.40
N SER A 309 -5.74 12.40 6.76
CA SER A 309 -5.69 12.55 5.30
C SER A 309 -4.38 13.27 4.95
N PRO A 310 -3.67 12.86 3.89
CA PRO A 310 -2.52 13.62 3.38
C PRO A 310 -2.90 15.08 3.13
N ASP A 311 -4.08 15.26 2.53
CA ASP A 311 -4.63 16.56 2.23
C ASP A 311 -5.62 17.03 3.30
N ASN A 312 -5.77 18.34 3.48
CA ASN A 312 -6.84 18.93 4.31
C ASN A 312 -8.26 18.76 3.68
N LYS A 313 -8.45 17.79 2.80
CA LYS A 313 -9.73 17.38 2.21
C LYS A 313 -10.02 15.90 2.55
N PRO A 314 -11.29 15.47 2.59
CA PRO A 314 -11.64 14.06 2.66
C PRO A 314 -11.04 13.28 1.49
N GLU A 315 -10.63 12.03 1.74
CA GLU A 315 -10.06 11.15 0.72
C GLU A 315 -11.05 10.91 -0.42
N GLU A 316 -10.58 11.03 -1.67
CA GLU A 316 -11.40 10.79 -2.85
C GLU A 316 -11.65 9.28 -3.02
N LEU A 317 -12.87 8.93 -3.42
CA LEU A 317 -13.25 7.52 -3.57
C LEU A 317 -12.71 6.96 -4.89
N GLU A 318 -11.52 6.37 -4.83
CA GLU A 318 -10.96 5.63 -5.95
C GLU A 318 -11.59 4.23 -6.10
N LEU A 319 -11.61 3.71 -7.32
CA LEU A 319 -12.28 2.45 -7.65
C LEU A 319 -11.63 1.24 -6.93
N ASP A 320 -10.31 1.21 -6.90
CA ASP A 320 -9.50 0.22 -6.20
C ASP A 320 -9.74 0.27 -4.67
N GLY A 321 -9.86 1.46 -4.09
CA GLY A 321 -10.31 1.68 -2.72
C GLY A 321 -11.68 1.04 -2.46
N ILE A 322 -12.67 1.29 -3.33
CA ILE A 322 -14.00 0.69 -3.22
C ILE A 322 -13.94 -0.85 -3.30
N PHE A 323 -13.12 -1.41 -4.19
CA PHE A 323 -12.96 -2.87 -4.33
C PHE A 323 -12.33 -3.49 -3.08
N SER A 324 -11.24 -2.91 -2.59
CA SER A 324 -10.55 -3.36 -1.38
C SER A 324 -11.50 -3.41 -0.19
N LYS A 325 -12.29 -2.35 0.00
CA LYS A 325 -13.25 -2.25 1.12
C LYS A 325 -14.46 -3.15 0.95
N SER A 326 -14.87 -3.43 -0.28
CA SER A 326 -15.89 -4.44 -0.58
C SER A 326 -15.43 -5.84 -0.16
N VAL A 327 -14.16 -6.17 -0.36
CA VAL A 327 -13.56 -7.43 0.08
C VAL A 327 -13.48 -7.51 1.61
N GLU A 328 -13.07 -6.42 2.28
CA GLU A 328 -13.08 -6.34 3.75
C GLU A 328 -14.49 -6.53 4.32
N PHE A 329 -15.49 -5.85 3.76
CA PHE A 329 -16.88 -5.95 4.18
C PHE A 329 -17.44 -7.37 4.00
N ALA A 330 -17.16 -8.00 2.84
CA ALA A 330 -17.51 -9.39 2.59
C ALA A 330 -16.83 -10.34 3.60
N THR A 331 -15.59 -10.05 3.98
CA THR A 331 -14.82 -10.82 4.97
C THR A 331 -15.45 -10.71 6.36
N VAL A 332 -15.85 -9.51 6.80
CA VAL A 332 -16.56 -9.32 8.08
C VAL A 332 -17.85 -10.14 8.13
N ILE A 333 -18.71 -10.02 7.11
CA ILE A 333 -19.95 -10.81 7.01
C ILE A 333 -19.63 -12.31 7.03
N GLY A 334 -18.58 -12.71 6.31
CA GLY A 334 -18.07 -14.07 6.28
C GLY A 334 -17.68 -14.57 7.67
N ILE A 335 -16.92 -13.81 8.44
CA ILE A 335 -16.50 -14.20 9.79
C ILE A 335 -17.72 -14.36 10.72
N ILE A 336 -18.70 -13.47 10.64
CA ILE A 336 -19.96 -13.63 11.39
C ILE A 336 -20.65 -14.94 11.00
N TYR A 337 -20.72 -15.25 9.70
CA TYR A 337 -21.25 -16.51 9.21
C TYR A 337 -20.47 -17.72 9.78
N LEU A 338 -19.14 -17.65 9.83
CA LEU A 338 -18.30 -18.72 10.40
C LEU A 338 -18.57 -18.94 11.88
N MET A 339 -18.74 -17.88 12.67
CA MET A 339 -19.08 -17.99 14.09
C MET A 339 -20.41 -18.73 14.29
N GLN A 340 -21.42 -18.40 13.50
CA GLN A 340 -22.72 -19.07 13.54
C GLN A 340 -22.62 -20.54 13.09
N TYR A 341 -21.84 -20.79 12.03
CA TYR A 341 -21.62 -22.12 11.49
C TYR A 341 -20.92 -23.04 12.49
N GLU A 342 -19.81 -22.60 13.09
CA GLU A 342 -19.04 -23.39 14.05
C GLU A 342 -19.86 -23.67 15.32
N LYS A 343 -20.70 -22.73 15.77
CA LYS A 343 -21.64 -22.95 16.88
C LYS A 343 -22.65 -24.05 16.56
N LYS A 344 -23.21 -24.05 15.34
CA LYS A 344 -24.14 -25.10 14.88
C LYS A 344 -23.44 -26.45 14.77
N LYS A 345 -22.23 -26.49 14.19
CA LYS A 345 -21.40 -27.69 14.04
C LYS A 345 -21.08 -28.31 15.39
N LYS A 346 -20.66 -27.51 16.37
CA LYS A 346 -20.44 -27.93 17.77
C LYS A 346 -21.68 -28.63 18.34
N ASN A 347 -22.85 -28.02 18.26
CA ASN A 347 -24.07 -28.58 18.86
C ASN A 347 -24.44 -29.94 18.24
N VAL A 348 -24.33 -30.07 16.91
CA VAL A 348 -24.59 -31.34 16.21
C VAL A 348 -23.60 -32.43 16.68
N LEU A 349 -22.31 -32.10 16.75
CA LEU A 349 -21.28 -33.05 17.19
C LEU A 349 -21.47 -33.47 18.65
N LEU A 350 -21.75 -32.52 19.55
CA LEU A 350 -21.97 -32.82 20.97
C LEU A 350 -23.21 -33.69 21.22
N ASN A 351 -24.26 -33.55 20.41
CA ASN A 351 -25.46 -34.38 20.48
C ASN A 351 -25.24 -35.79 19.92
N SER A 352 -24.24 -35.96 19.06
CA SER A 352 -23.89 -37.27 18.48
C SER A 352 -22.95 -38.11 19.37
N ILE A 353 -22.37 -37.51 20.42
CA ILE A 353 -21.48 -38.18 21.37
C ILE A 353 -22.29 -38.51 22.63
N PRO A 354 -22.45 -39.79 23.01
CA PRO A 354 -23.21 -40.15 24.20
C PRO A 354 -22.61 -39.53 25.46
N SER A 355 -23.45 -38.97 26.34
CA SER A 355 -23.01 -38.52 27.66
C SER A 355 -22.64 -39.75 28.48
N LYS A 356 -21.34 -39.98 28.66
CA LYS A 356 -20.87 -40.81 29.76
C LYS A 356 -20.74 -39.97 31.01
#